data_AF-A0A928VIC9-F1
#
_entry.id   AF-A0A928VIC9-F1
#
_cell.length_a   1.000
_cell.length_b   1.000
_cell.length_c   1.000
_cell.angle_alpha   90.00
_cell.angle_beta   90.00
_cell.angle_gamma   90.00
#
_symmetry.space_group_name_H-M   'P 1'
#
loop_
_entity.id
_entity.type
_entity.pdbx_description
1 polymer ?
#
loop_
_entity_poly.entity_id
_entity_poly.type
_entity_poly.pdbx_seq_one_letter_code
_entity_poly.pdbx_strand_id
1 'polypeptide(L)'
;MPSSTQRRQRFPRSYFSQPLTRSGRFLLMAGAMLLTGDTIGRLIYAALGQAPSSSAWNYSLTLYIFLCISATSAIVAPRVSPHRGLIQAAIAEAIAHSITLAIIGFYHIGNLSGRQPQWAVFGAIGGAIIGGILSLTTAQQPHSWQNLGLASLRTTATYGAAFSSGTIGLMSLSVGQLWGSGFLGLCALYLVGTGNLLIRLVRQFR
;
A
#
# COMPACT_ATOMS: atom_id res chain seq x y z
N MET A 1 1.73 -11.89 56.55
CA MET A 1 2.43 -11.15 55.47
C MET A 1 1.65 -11.32 54.17
N PRO A 2 0.80 -10.37 53.77
CA PRO A 2 0.08 -10.43 52.51
C PRO A 2 0.91 -9.84 51.36
N SER A 3 0.80 -10.49 50.20
CA SER A 3 1.57 -10.29 48.99
C SER A 3 1.20 -9.01 48.25
N SER A 4 2.24 -8.31 47.80
CA SER A 4 2.23 -7.10 46.97
C SER A 4 1.48 -7.35 45.66
N THR A 5 0.18 -7.08 45.71
CA THR A 5 -0.71 -7.10 44.57
C THR A 5 -0.41 -5.87 43.72
N GLN A 6 0.53 -6.03 42.78
CA GLN A 6 0.98 -4.97 41.87
C GLN A 6 -0.16 -4.67 40.89
N ARG A 7 -0.96 -3.68 41.28
CA ARG A 7 -1.99 -2.99 40.51
C ARG A 7 -1.41 -2.59 39.14
N ARG A 8 -1.64 -3.41 38.11
CA ARG A 8 -1.45 -2.98 36.73
C ARG A 8 -2.43 -1.85 36.47
N GLN A 9 -1.92 -0.62 36.51
CA GLN A 9 -2.61 0.57 36.06
C GLN A 9 -3.00 0.36 34.58
N ARG A 10 -4.26 -0.01 34.35
CA ARG A 10 -4.87 0.09 33.02
C ARG A 10 -5.00 1.59 32.75
N PHE A 11 -4.13 2.12 31.90
CA PHE A 11 -4.35 3.44 31.32
C PHE A 11 -5.75 3.48 30.69
N PRO A 12 -6.53 4.55 30.89
CA PRO A 12 -7.85 4.68 30.30
C PRO A 12 -7.73 4.76 28.76
N ARG A 13 -7.93 3.61 28.10
CA ARG A 13 -8.16 3.49 26.66
C ARG A 13 -9.58 3.96 26.36
N SER A 14 -9.80 5.25 26.24
CA SER A 14 -11.11 5.74 25.80
C SER A 14 -10.99 7.22 25.48
N TYR A 15 -10.80 7.56 24.19
CA TYR A 15 -11.35 8.79 23.61
C TYR A 15 -11.30 8.82 22.07
N PHE A 16 -10.48 7.99 21.40
CA PHE A 16 -10.28 8.08 19.93
C PHE A 16 -10.97 7.02 19.05
N SER A 17 -11.89 6.24 19.60
CA SER A 17 -12.60 5.21 18.82
C SER A 17 -14.11 5.43 18.88
N GLN A 18 -14.59 6.56 18.35
CA GLN A 18 -15.99 6.59 17.93
C GLN A 18 -16.14 5.61 16.76
N PRO A 19 -16.98 4.57 16.88
CA PRO A 19 -17.18 3.63 15.78
C PRO A 19 -17.82 4.39 14.63
N LEU A 20 -17.09 4.56 13.52
CA LEU A 20 -17.70 5.03 12.27
C LEU A 20 -18.90 4.13 11.96
N THR A 21 -20.00 4.75 11.57
CA THR A 21 -21.18 4.05 11.06
C THR A 21 -20.79 3.16 9.88
N ARG A 22 -21.55 2.08 9.66
CA ARG A 22 -21.28 1.14 8.56
C ARG A 22 -21.16 1.86 7.21
N SER A 23 -22.00 2.86 6.98
CA SER A 23 -21.97 3.74 5.80
C SER A 23 -20.68 4.57 5.73
N GLY A 24 -20.25 5.16 6.85
CA GLY A 24 -19.01 5.95 6.91
C GLY A 24 -17.76 5.12 6.60
N ARG A 25 -17.68 3.88 7.08
CA ARG A 25 -16.59 2.96 6.73
C ARG A 25 -16.52 2.69 5.22
N PHE A 26 -17.67 2.70 4.54
CA PHE A 26 -17.77 2.26 3.14
C PHE A 26 -17.32 3.39 2.25
N LEU A 27 -17.78 4.60 2.57
CA LEU A 27 -17.32 5.82 1.94
C LEU A 27 -15.81 6.02 2.12
N LEU A 28 -15.26 5.72 3.31
CA LEU A 28 -13.82 5.81 3.54
C LEU A 28 -13.04 4.83 2.65
N MET A 29 -13.46 3.57 2.60
CA MET A 29 -12.82 2.54 1.77
C MET A 29 -12.92 2.89 0.28
N ALA A 30 -14.12 3.21 -0.21
CA ALA A 30 -14.34 3.56 -1.60
C ALA A 30 -13.57 4.83 -1.99
N GLY A 31 -13.61 5.86 -1.15
CA GLY A 31 -12.87 7.11 -1.36
C GLY A 31 -11.36 6.90 -1.39
N ALA A 32 -10.82 6.10 -0.47
CA ALA A 32 -9.40 5.77 -0.44
C ALA A 32 -8.96 4.95 -1.67
N MET A 33 -9.77 3.99 -2.11
CA MET A 33 -9.53 3.23 -3.35
C MET A 33 -9.56 4.12 -4.58
N LEU A 34 -10.55 5.02 -4.68
CA LEU A 34 -10.69 5.94 -5.82
C LEU A 34 -9.52 6.92 -5.89
N LEU A 35 -9.16 7.55 -4.76
CA LEU A 35 -8.06 8.51 -4.69
C LEU A 35 -6.71 7.85 -5.04
N THR A 36 -6.46 6.68 -4.47
CA THR A 36 -5.23 5.93 -4.73
C THR A 36 -5.21 5.40 -6.15
N GLY A 37 -6.36 4.94 -6.65
CA GLY A 37 -6.51 4.41 -8.00
C GLY A 37 -6.26 5.49 -9.05
N ASP A 38 -6.81 6.68 -8.88
CA ASP A 38 -6.53 7.83 -9.75
C ASP A 38 -5.04 8.20 -9.70
N THR A 39 -4.46 8.30 -8.50
CA THR A 39 -3.04 8.63 -8.31
C THR A 39 -2.11 7.62 -9.01
N ILE A 40 -2.30 6.33 -8.72
CA ILE A 40 -1.49 5.26 -9.29
C ILE A 40 -1.72 5.14 -10.79
N GLY A 41 -2.97 5.26 -11.25
CA GLY A 41 -3.31 5.26 -12.66
C GLY A 41 -2.58 6.37 -13.42
N ARG A 42 -2.67 7.62 -12.94
CA ARG A 42 -1.96 8.75 -13.55
C ARG A 42 -0.45 8.55 -13.57
N LEU A 43 0.14 8.04 -12.50
CA LEU A 43 1.56 7.73 -12.43
C LEU A 43 1.97 6.63 -13.42
N ILE A 44 1.20 5.55 -13.53
CA ILE A 44 1.47 4.45 -14.45
C ILE A 44 1.29 4.90 -15.91
N TYR A 45 0.21 5.61 -16.26
CA TYR A 45 0.01 6.08 -17.63
C TYR A 45 1.05 7.13 -18.03
N ALA A 46 1.43 8.03 -17.12
CA ALA A 46 2.52 8.97 -17.37
C ALA A 46 3.85 8.26 -17.62
N ALA A 47 4.10 7.16 -16.91
CA ALA A 47 5.28 6.31 -17.06
C ALA A 47 5.29 5.52 -18.38
N LEU A 48 4.15 4.93 -18.77
CA LEU A 48 4.01 4.17 -20.01
C LEU A 48 4.19 5.04 -21.27
N GLY A 49 3.92 6.34 -21.18
CA GLY A 49 4.15 7.29 -22.28
C GLY A 49 5.60 7.76 -22.45
N GLN A 50 6.54 7.34 -21.59
CA GLN A 50 7.94 7.79 -21.67
C GLN A 50 8.79 6.90 -22.58
N ALA A 51 9.65 7.54 -23.37
CA ALA A 51 10.67 6.83 -24.14
C ALA A 51 11.78 6.30 -23.21
N PRO A 52 12.32 5.08 -23.45
CA PRO A 52 13.40 4.48 -22.66
C PRO A 52 14.69 5.31 -22.59
N SER A 53 14.92 6.16 -23.60
CA SER A 53 16.08 7.06 -23.68
C SER A 53 15.95 8.33 -22.84
N SER A 54 14.76 8.60 -22.26
CA SER A 54 14.53 9.81 -21.48
C SER A 54 14.91 9.64 -20.01
N SER A 55 15.36 10.72 -19.35
CA SER A 55 15.60 10.72 -17.89
C SER A 55 14.33 10.36 -17.09
N ALA A 56 13.14 10.64 -17.64
CA ALA A 56 11.85 10.28 -17.07
C ALA A 56 11.60 8.75 -17.00
N TRP A 57 12.32 7.97 -17.79
CA TRP A 57 12.27 6.51 -17.74
C TRP A 57 12.78 5.95 -16.40
N ASN A 58 13.81 6.56 -15.82
CA ASN A 58 14.34 6.14 -14.52
C ASN A 58 13.31 6.32 -13.38
N TYR A 59 12.49 7.36 -13.45
CA TYR A 59 11.38 7.57 -12.52
C TYR A 59 10.29 6.50 -12.68
N SER A 60 10.03 6.09 -13.92
CA SER A 60 9.08 5.02 -14.26
C SER A 60 9.52 3.67 -13.71
N LEU A 61 10.81 3.33 -13.87
CA LEU A 61 11.41 2.13 -13.27
C LEU A 61 11.35 2.17 -11.75
N THR A 62 11.68 3.32 -11.15
CA THR A 62 11.65 3.50 -9.70
C THR A 62 10.24 3.30 -9.13
N LEU A 63 9.23 3.90 -9.78
CA LEU A 63 7.82 3.70 -9.43
C LEU A 63 7.42 2.23 -9.54
N TYR A 64 7.80 1.56 -10.63
CA TYR A 64 7.52 0.15 -10.84
C TYR A 64 8.12 -0.72 -9.74
N ILE A 65 9.39 -0.48 -9.38
CA ILE A 65 10.07 -1.19 -8.28
C ILE A 65 9.33 -0.99 -6.96
N PHE A 66 8.95 0.24 -6.62
CA PHE A 66 8.22 0.50 -5.38
C PHE A 66 6.84 -0.16 -5.36
N LEU A 67 6.11 -0.16 -6.48
CA LEU A 67 4.84 -0.88 -6.61
C LEU A 67 5.04 -2.39 -6.39
N CYS A 68 6.07 -2.99 -7.00
CA CYS A 68 6.40 -4.40 -6.81
C CYS A 68 6.80 -4.73 -5.36
N ILE A 69 7.59 -3.88 -4.71
CA ILE A 69 7.96 -4.08 -3.29
C ILE A 69 6.72 -3.97 -2.40
N SER A 70 5.86 -2.98 -2.63
CA SER A 70 4.60 -2.80 -1.90
C SER A 70 3.67 -4.00 -2.10
N ALA A 71 3.46 -4.44 -3.35
CA ALA A 71 2.64 -5.60 -3.68
C ALA A 71 3.19 -6.90 -3.07
N THR A 72 4.51 -7.11 -3.15
CA THR A 72 5.15 -8.31 -2.62
C THR A 72 5.07 -8.33 -1.10
N SER A 73 5.42 -7.24 -0.42
CA SER A 73 5.27 -7.14 1.04
C SER A 73 3.81 -7.32 1.46
N ALA A 74 2.87 -6.80 0.67
CA ALA A 74 1.45 -7.00 0.90
C ALA A 74 0.97 -8.46 0.80
N ILE A 75 1.53 -9.24 -0.11
CA ILE A 75 1.14 -10.66 -0.30
C ILE A 75 1.87 -11.56 0.69
N VAL A 76 3.10 -11.20 1.05
CA VAL A 76 3.99 -12.00 1.90
C VAL A 76 3.67 -11.79 3.38
N ALA A 77 3.41 -10.55 3.82
CA ALA A 77 3.13 -10.22 5.23
C ALA A 77 2.11 -11.16 5.90
N PRO A 78 0.98 -11.51 5.25
CA PRO A 78 -0.02 -12.35 5.88
C PRO A 78 0.22 -13.87 5.69
N ARG A 79 1.24 -14.28 4.94
CA ARG A 79 1.60 -15.68 4.67
C ARG A 79 2.87 -16.14 5.40
N VAL A 80 3.70 -15.22 5.89
CA VAL A 80 4.94 -15.52 6.66
C VAL A 80 4.69 -16.03 8.09
N SER A 81 3.46 -16.47 8.36
CA SER A 81 3.07 -17.45 9.39
C SER A 81 2.47 -16.87 10.68
N PRO A 82 1.39 -17.49 11.20
CA PRO A 82 0.92 -17.30 12.58
C PRO A 82 1.91 -17.82 13.66
N HIS A 83 3.09 -18.34 13.29
CA HIS A 83 4.08 -18.92 14.23
C HIS A 83 5.50 -18.33 14.13
N ARG A 84 5.80 -17.43 13.17
CA ARG A 84 7.04 -16.64 13.16
C ARG A 84 6.71 -15.22 13.60
N GLY A 85 7.48 -14.71 14.56
CA GLY A 85 7.06 -13.65 15.49
C GLY A 85 6.31 -12.47 14.87
N LEU A 86 5.28 -12.01 15.58
CA LEU A 86 4.46 -10.80 15.33
C LEU A 86 5.24 -9.62 14.71
N ILE A 87 6.51 -9.49 15.06
CA ILE A 87 7.44 -8.48 14.58
C ILE A 87 7.64 -8.55 13.05
N GLN A 88 7.83 -9.73 12.45
CA GLN A 88 8.09 -9.85 11.00
C GLN A 88 6.87 -9.46 10.16
N ALA A 89 5.68 -9.89 10.57
CA ALA A 89 4.43 -9.50 9.93
C ALA A 89 4.20 -7.99 10.06
N ALA A 90 4.40 -7.42 11.26
CA ALA A 90 4.25 -5.98 11.49
C ALA A 90 5.24 -5.14 10.67
N ILE A 91 6.49 -5.59 10.50
CA ILE A 91 7.49 -4.91 9.66
C ILE A 91 7.05 -4.95 8.19
N ALA A 92 6.62 -6.10 7.69
CA ALA A 92 6.20 -6.23 6.30
C ALA A 92 4.94 -5.38 5.99
N GLU A 93 3.99 -5.29 6.94
CA GLU A 93 2.84 -4.39 6.82
C GLU A 93 3.25 -2.92 6.89
N ALA A 94 4.17 -2.56 7.79
CA ALA A 94 4.69 -1.20 7.88
C ALA A 94 5.39 -0.78 6.58
N ILE A 95 6.21 -1.65 5.99
CA ILE A 95 6.84 -1.40 4.70
C ILE A 95 5.80 -1.17 3.60
N ALA A 96 4.78 -2.03 3.51
CA ALA A 96 3.72 -1.89 2.51
C ALA A 96 2.96 -0.55 2.65
N HIS A 97 2.60 -0.18 3.88
CA HIS A 97 1.91 1.08 4.17
C HIS A 97 2.80 2.30 3.91
N SER A 98 4.05 2.27 4.37
CA SER A 98 5.02 3.34 4.14
C SER A 98 5.26 3.59 2.66
N ILE A 99 5.48 2.55 1.86
CA ILE A 99 5.72 2.70 0.42
C ILE A 99 4.46 3.24 -0.27
N THR A 100 3.28 2.73 0.09
CA THR A 100 2.03 3.17 -0.53
C THR A 100 1.74 4.65 -0.22
N LEU A 101 1.88 5.08 1.03
CA LEU A 101 1.72 6.49 1.37
C LEU A 101 2.85 7.37 0.83
N ALA A 102 4.07 6.85 0.67
CA ALA A 102 5.15 7.58 0.02
C ALA A 102 4.81 7.90 -1.44
N ILE A 103 4.24 6.93 -2.18
CA ILE A 103 3.80 7.15 -3.56
C ILE A 103 2.68 8.21 -3.63
N ILE A 104 1.70 8.11 -2.74
CA ILE A 104 0.57 9.06 -2.67
C ILE A 104 1.07 10.46 -2.29
N GLY A 105 1.93 10.56 -1.28
CA GLY A 105 2.51 11.81 -0.81
C GLY A 105 3.40 12.47 -1.87
N PHE A 106 4.21 11.67 -2.57
CA PHE A 106 5.02 12.13 -3.70
C PHE A 106 4.14 12.80 -4.78
N TYR A 107 3.05 12.13 -5.17
CA TYR A 107 2.17 12.62 -6.22
C TYR A 107 1.43 13.90 -5.80
N HIS A 108 0.74 13.87 -4.65
CA HIS A 108 -0.10 15.00 -4.27
C HIS A 108 0.71 16.24 -3.91
N ILE A 109 1.78 16.10 -3.12
CA ILE A 109 2.60 17.26 -2.75
C ILE A 109 3.36 17.77 -3.95
N GLY A 110 3.89 16.88 -4.81
CA GLY A 110 4.50 17.26 -6.07
C GLY A 110 3.54 18.02 -7.00
N ASN A 111 2.27 17.61 -7.07
CA ASN A 111 1.28 18.29 -7.91
C ASN A 111 0.87 19.65 -7.32
N LEU A 112 0.71 19.74 -6.00
CA LEU A 112 0.41 21.01 -5.31
C LEU A 112 1.55 22.03 -5.42
N SER A 113 2.80 21.57 -5.46
CA SER A 113 3.99 22.42 -5.55
C SER A 113 4.41 22.73 -7.00
N GLY A 114 3.51 22.62 -7.98
CA GLY A 114 3.83 22.92 -9.38
C GLY A 114 4.88 21.99 -10.00
N ARG A 115 4.91 20.71 -9.59
CA ARG A 115 5.85 19.67 -10.08
C ARG A 115 7.32 19.91 -9.74
N GLN A 116 7.61 20.73 -8.73
CA GLN A 116 8.96 20.87 -8.20
C GLN A 116 9.42 19.57 -7.52
N PRO A 117 10.59 19.01 -7.91
CA PRO A 117 11.01 17.68 -7.45
C PRO A 117 11.32 17.63 -5.94
N GLN A 118 11.80 18.74 -5.37
CA GLN A 118 12.14 18.84 -3.94
C GLN A 118 10.90 18.57 -3.07
N TRP A 119 9.78 19.22 -3.38
CA TRP A 119 8.53 19.08 -2.66
C TRP A 119 7.90 17.69 -2.85
N ALA A 120 8.01 17.11 -4.05
CA ALA A 120 7.58 15.72 -4.27
C ALA A 120 8.35 14.75 -3.37
N VAL A 121 9.67 14.94 -3.21
CA VAL A 121 10.50 14.14 -2.28
C VAL A 121 10.08 14.38 -0.82
N PHE A 122 9.85 15.63 -0.41
CA PHE A 122 9.32 15.92 0.93
C PHE A 122 7.99 15.21 1.19
N GLY A 123 7.12 15.18 0.19
CA GLY A 123 5.85 14.46 0.30
C GLY A 123 6.02 12.95 0.38
N ALA A 124 6.98 12.38 -0.35
CA ALA A 124 7.31 10.96 -0.24
C ALA A 124 7.80 10.60 1.16
N ILE A 125 8.70 11.40 1.72
CA ILE A 125 9.26 11.20 3.07
C ILE A 125 8.15 11.33 4.12
N GLY A 126 7.35 12.41 4.04
CA GLY A 126 6.23 12.62 4.95
C GLY A 126 5.22 11.46 4.89
N GLY A 127 4.86 11.04 3.67
CA GLY A 127 3.98 9.90 3.44
C GLY A 127 4.53 8.59 4.02
N ALA A 128 5.82 8.31 3.82
CA ALA A 128 6.49 7.12 4.36
C ALA A 128 6.46 7.11 5.91
N ILE A 129 6.76 8.23 6.54
CA ILE A 129 6.76 8.37 8.00
C ILE A 129 5.34 8.16 8.54
N ILE A 130 4.35 8.83 7.94
CA ILE A 130 2.93 8.68 8.33
C ILE A 130 2.48 7.24 8.17
N GLY A 131 2.80 6.58 7.05
CA GLY A 131 2.44 5.18 6.80
C GLY A 131 3.05 4.23 7.84
N GLY A 132 4.31 4.44 8.20
CA GLY A 132 4.98 3.65 9.24
C GLY A 132 4.36 3.83 10.62
N ILE A 133 4.12 5.08 11.04
CA ILE A 133 3.49 5.39 12.33
C ILE A 133 2.07 4.84 12.40
N LEU A 134 1.27 5.04 11.36
CA LEU A 134 -0.09 4.53 11.30
C LEU A 134 -0.09 3.00 11.37
N SER A 135 0.81 2.32 10.64
CA SER A 135 0.89 0.86 10.69
C SER A 135 1.22 0.31 12.08
N LEU A 136 2.09 0.99 12.84
CA LEU A 136 2.44 0.59 14.21
C LEU A 136 1.28 0.81 15.20
N THR A 137 0.53 1.89 15.02
CA THR A 137 -0.61 2.24 15.88
C THR A 137 -1.85 1.38 15.58
N THR A 138 -2.08 1.02 14.31
CA THR A 138 -3.20 0.16 13.91
C THR A 138 -2.97 -1.33 14.14
N ALA A 139 -1.73 -1.77 14.32
CA ALA A 139 -1.39 -3.17 14.63
C ALA A 139 -2.13 -3.69 15.89
N GLN A 140 -2.47 -2.81 16.83
CA GLN A 140 -3.21 -3.16 18.04
C GLN A 140 -4.74 -3.10 17.88
N GLN A 141 -5.24 -2.57 16.76
CA GLN A 141 -6.67 -2.32 16.53
C GLN A 141 -7.08 -2.73 15.10
N PRO A 142 -7.26 -4.04 14.85
CA PRO A 142 -7.51 -4.57 13.51
C PRO A 142 -8.82 -4.09 12.87
N HIS A 143 -9.79 -3.60 13.67
CA HIS A 143 -11.07 -3.07 13.20
C HIS A 143 -11.15 -1.53 13.19
N SER A 144 -10.02 -0.84 13.36
CA SER A 144 -10.00 0.62 13.25
C SER A 144 -10.26 1.08 11.81
N TRP A 145 -10.91 2.23 11.67
CA TRP A 145 -11.15 2.88 10.39
C TRP A 145 -9.84 3.25 9.67
N GLN A 146 -8.78 3.54 10.44
CA GLN A 146 -7.43 3.75 9.93
C GLN A 146 -6.88 2.50 9.24
N ASN A 147 -7.02 1.32 9.87
CA ASN A 147 -6.59 0.06 9.26
C ASN A 147 -7.35 -0.26 7.97
N LEU A 148 -8.65 0.02 7.95
CA LEU A 148 -9.49 -0.13 6.77
C LEU A 148 -9.00 0.76 5.61
N GLY A 149 -8.69 2.02 5.91
CA GLY A 149 -8.09 2.96 4.97
C GLY A 149 -6.78 2.41 4.41
N LEU A 150 -5.81 2.10 5.27
CA LEU A 150 -4.51 1.59 4.86
C LEU A 150 -4.59 0.31 4.02
N ALA A 151 -5.44 -0.64 4.42
CA ALA A 151 -5.65 -1.87 3.69
C ALA A 151 -6.25 -1.62 2.30
N SER A 152 -7.12 -0.61 2.15
CA SER A 152 -7.69 -0.21 0.87
C SER A 152 -6.65 0.43 -0.06
N LEU A 153 -5.78 1.31 0.48
CA LEU A 153 -4.65 1.89 -0.27
C LEU A 153 -3.74 0.78 -0.79
N ARG A 154 -3.35 -0.14 0.09
CA ARG A 154 -2.47 -1.28 -0.20
C ARG A 154 -3.05 -2.22 -1.25
N THR A 155 -4.35 -2.51 -1.17
CA THR A 155 -5.05 -3.34 -2.17
C THR A 155 -4.98 -2.68 -3.55
N THR A 156 -5.21 -1.37 -3.60
CA THR A 156 -5.15 -0.58 -4.85
C THR A 156 -3.74 -0.53 -5.42
N ALA A 157 -2.71 -0.39 -4.56
CA ALA A 157 -1.31 -0.43 -4.97
C ALA A 157 -0.89 -1.80 -5.52
N THR A 158 -1.36 -2.88 -4.89
CA THR A 158 -1.12 -4.26 -5.37
C THR A 158 -1.75 -4.48 -6.75
N TYR A 159 -2.95 -3.96 -6.97
CA TYR A 159 -3.59 -3.97 -8.28
C TYR A 159 -2.81 -3.16 -9.32
N GLY A 160 -2.32 -1.97 -8.94
CA GLY A 160 -1.44 -1.16 -9.79
C GLY A 160 -0.18 -1.90 -10.23
N ALA A 161 0.44 -2.66 -9.34
CA ALA A 161 1.58 -3.53 -9.67
C ALA A 161 1.20 -4.68 -10.61
N ALA A 162 0.02 -5.27 -10.45
CA ALA A 162 -0.49 -6.30 -11.36
C ALA A 162 -0.70 -5.71 -12.77
N PHE A 163 -1.36 -4.55 -12.85
CA PHE A 163 -1.64 -3.86 -14.11
C PHE A 163 -0.36 -3.45 -14.85
N SER A 164 0.62 -2.87 -14.15
CA SER A 164 1.90 -2.49 -14.75
C SER A 164 2.68 -3.71 -15.24
N SER A 165 2.76 -4.77 -14.44
CA SER A 165 3.41 -6.03 -14.83
C SER A 165 2.74 -6.66 -16.05
N GLY A 166 1.41 -6.67 -16.09
CA GLY A 166 0.64 -7.18 -17.23
C GLY A 166 0.90 -6.37 -18.50
N THR A 167 0.91 -5.05 -18.40
CA THR A 167 1.17 -4.15 -19.54
C THR A 167 2.57 -4.36 -20.10
N ILE A 168 3.59 -4.41 -19.23
CA ILE A 168 4.98 -4.68 -19.64
C ILE A 168 5.08 -6.06 -20.26
N GLY A 169 4.48 -7.08 -19.65
CA GLY A 169 4.51 -8.46 -20.17
C GLY A 169 3.90 -8.59 -21.56
N LEU A 170 2.74 -7.97 -21.79
CA LEU A 170 2.07 -7.95 -23.10
C LEU A 170 2.90 -7.17 -24.13
N MET A 171 3.46 -6.02 -23.75
CA MET A 171 4.33 -5.23 -24.63
C MET A 171 5.55 -6.04 -25.07
N SER A 172 6.27 -6.66 -24.13
CA SER A 172 7.46 -7.46 -24.43
C SER A 172 7.16 -8.66 -25.32
N LEU A 173 6.06 -9.38 -25.05
CA LEU A 173 5.64 -10.50 -25.91
C LEU A 173 5.27 -10.04 -27.32
N SER A 174 4.66 -8.86 -27.45
CA SER A 174 4.31 -8.28 -28.76
C SER A 174 5.54 -7.97 -29.62
N VAL A 175 6.70 -7.75 -29.00
CA VAL A 175 8.00 -7.55 -29.69
C VAL A 175 8.83 -8.85 -29.71
N GLY A 176 8.21 -10.00 -29.45
CA GLY A 176 8.86 -11.32 -29.52
C GLY A 176 9.80 -11.63 -28.34
N GLN A 177 9.77 -10.84 -27.28
CA GLN A 177 10.64 -11.04 -26.11
C GLN A 177 10.01 -12.02 -25.12
N LEU A 178 10.58 -13.23 -25.04
CA LEU A 178 10.07 -14.34 -24.21
C LEU A 178 10.02 -14.01 -22.71
N TRP A 179 10.85 -13.08 -22.22
CA TRP A 179 10.83 -12.65 -20.83
C TRP A 179 9.52 -11.95 -20.42
N GLY A 180 8.70 -11.49 -21.40
CA GLY A 180 7.36 -10.97 -21.12
C GLY A 180 6.44 -12.00 -20.45
N SER A 181 6.68 -13.30 -20.65
CA SER A 181 5.97 -14.37 -19.92
C SER A 181 6.20 -14.32 -18.40
N GLY A 182 7.40 -13.94 -17.96
CA GLY A 182 7.71 -13.75 -16.54
C GLY A 182 6.91 -12.61 -15.91
N PHE A 183 6.75 -11.51 -16.64
CA PHE A 183 5.92 -10.37 -16.23
C PHE A 183 4.43 -10.72 -16.18
N LEU A 184 3.94 -11.56 -17.10
CA LEU A 184 2.58 -12.10 -17.02
C LEU A 184 2.41 -13.03 -15.80
N GLY A 185 3.42 -13.84 -15.46
CA GLY A 185 3.43 -14.63 -14.23
C GLY A 185 3.35 -13.77 -12.97
N LEU A 186 4.12 -12.67 -12.92
CA LEU A 186 4.04 -11.67 -11.85
C LEU A 186 2.67 -10.99 -11.80
N CYS A 187 2.12 -10.62 -12.96
CA CYS A 187 0.77 -10.07 -13.07
C CYS A 187 -0.26 -11.02 -12.43
N ALA A 188 -0.25 -12.30 -12.80
CA ALA A 188 -1.16 -13.30 -12.24
C ALA A 188 -0.99 -13.44 -10.72
N LEU A 189 0.25 -13.48 -10.21
CA LEU A 189 0.54 -13.53 -8.78
C LEU A 189 -0.03 -12.31 -8.03
N TYR A 190 0.18 -11.11 -8.56
CA TYR A 190 -0.33 -9.88 -7.97
C TYR A 190 -1.85 -9.76 -8.08
N LEU A 191 -2.47 -10.31 -9.11
CA LEU A 191 -3.94 -10.36 -9.25
C LEU A 191 -4.56 -11.28 -8.20
N VAL A 192 -3.99 -12.48 -8.02
CA VAL A 192 -4.40 -13.41 -6.95
C VAL A 192 -4.16 -12.79 -5.57
N GLY A 193 -3.04 -12.08 -5.40
CA GLY A 193 -2.74 -11.31 -4.19
C GLY A 193 -3.79 -10.25 -3.88
N THR A 194 -4.12 -9.42 -4.87
CA THR A 194 -5.15 -8.39 -4.80
C THR A 194 -6.50 -8.99 -4.42
N GLY A 195 -6.92 -10.09 -5.05
CA GLY A 195 -8.17 -10.78 -4.71
C GLY A 195 -8.22 -11.24 -3.25
N ASN A 196 -7.12 -11.80 -2.74
CA ASN A 196 -7.02 -12.20 -1.34
C ASN A 196 -7.08 -11.02 -0.36
N LEU A 197 -6.46 -9.89 -0.71
CA LEU A 197 -6.52 -8.66 0.09
C LEU A 197 -7.94 -8.08 0.11
N LEU A 198 -8.62 -8.06 -1.05
CA LEU A 198 -10.00 -7.60 -1.16
C LEU A 198 -10.95 -8.43 -0.30
N ILE A 199 -10.81 -9.76 -0.31
CA ILE A 199 -11.62 -10.66 0.53
C ILE A 199 -11.40 -10.35 2.01
N ARG A 200 -10.15 -10.12 2.44
CA ARG A 200 -9.83 -9.76 3.84
C ARG A 200 -10.43 -8.42 4.24
N LEU A 201 -10.34 -7.44 3.36
CA LEU A 201 -10.90 -6.11 3.53
C LEU A 201 -12.43 -6.16 3.67
N VAL A 202 -13.12 -6.91 2.81
CA VAL A 202 -14.58 -7.11 2.89
C VAL A 202 -14.98 -7.87 4.15
N ARG A 203 -14.16 -8.83 4.62
CA ARG A 203 -14.42 -9.53 5.88
C ARG A 203 -14.27 -8.64 7.11
N GLN A 204 -13.35 -7.66 7.11
CA GLN A 204 -13.24 -6.66 8.18
C GLN A 204 -14.47 -5.74 8.27
N PHE A 205 -15.31 -5.76 7.24
CA PHE A 205 -16.52 -4.97 7.12
C PHE A 205 -17.78 -5.65 7.68
N ARG A 206 -17.77 -6.99 7.79
CA ARG A 206 -18.85 -7.78 8.40
C ARG A 206 -18.63 -7.88 9.91
#